data_AF-A0A7R5KG56-F1
#
_entry.id   AF-A0A7R5KG56-F1
#
_cell.length_a   1.000
_cell.length_b   1.000
_cell.length_c   1.000
_cell.angle_alpha   90.00
_cell.angle_beta   90.00
_cell.angle_gamma   90.00
#
_symmetry.space_group_name_H-M   'P 1'
#
loop_
_entity.id
_entity.type
_entity.pdbx_description
1 polymer ?
#
loop_
_entity_poly.entity_id
_entity_poly.type
_entity_poly.pdbx_seq_one_letter_code
_entity_poly.pdbx_strand_id
1 'polypeptide(L)'
;QRAGTVTGVAVNVAGQRAGTVTGVAVNVAAALAALLQPFVPGVSAAIQEQLRVPPERRGLGPALTCTLPPGHRVGTVSPLFQKLEPEQVEALRKRFGGGQAKEPPPGPAPPAAPDTAPGDPRLIQELTEEVTKQGDLVRQLKAAQGDKAQVDAQVAKLLELKRRLALAQGRTPEVPKGKRKK
;
A
#
# COMPACT_ATOMS: atom_id res chain seq x y z
N GLN A 1 -32.51 38.61 -23.02
CA GLN A 1 -32.82 39.89 -22.36
C GLN A 1 -33.57 39.59 -21.06
N ARG A 2 -33.18 40.28 -19.98
CA ARG A 2 -33.83 40.41 -18.66
C ARG A 2 -34.01 39.12 -17.85
N ALA A 3 -33.17 38.87 -16.84
CA ALA A 3 -33.14 39.56 -15.54
C ALA A 3 -34.48 39.43 -14.80
N GLY A 4 -34.66 38.31 -14.11
CA GLY A 4 -35.70 38.09 -13.12
C GLY A 4 -35.09 38.19 -11.72
N THR A 5 -35.32 39.32 -11.07
CA THR A 5 -35.11 39.51 -9.64
C THR A 5 -36.15 38.67 -8.89
N VAL A 6 -35.72 37.66 -8.13
CA VAL A 6 -36.53 37.06 -7.07
C VAL A 6 -35.78 37.26 -5.76
N THR A 7 -36.31 38.19 -4.99
CA THR A 7 -36.03 38.47 -3.60
C THR A 7 -36.05 37.18 -2.78
N GLY A 8 -34.95 36.88 -2.10
CA GLY A 8 -34.81 35.69 -1.25
C GLY A 8 -33.80 35.93 -0.14
N VAL A 9 -34.21 36.72 0.86
CA VAL A 9 -33.51 36.88 2.14
C VAL A 9 -33.55 35.52 2.87
N ALA A 10 -32.61 34.62 2.57
CA ALA A 10 -32.50 33.32 3.26
C ALA A 10 -31.13 32.63 3.13
N VAL A 11 -30.02 33.35 2.91
CA VAL A 11 -28.70 32.69 2.70
C VAL A 11 -27.75 32.75 3.91
N ASN A 12 -27.99 33.58 4.94
CA ASN A 12 -26.90 33.99 5.83
C ASN A 12 -26.77 33.30 7.22
N VAL A 13 -27.48 32.21 7.51
CA VAL A 13 -27.37 31.51 8.82
C VAL A 13 -26.86 30.06 8.69
N ALA A 14 -27.17 29.36 7.58
CA ALA A 14 -26.77 27.97 7.38
C ALA A 14 -25.24 27.81 7.24
N GLY A 15 -24.58 28.73 6.53
CA GLY A 15 -23.12 28.69 6.34
C GLY A 15 -22.33 28.96 7.62
N GLN A 16 -22.83 29.83 8.51
CA GLN A 16 -22.14 30.17 9.74
C GLN A 16 -22.17 29.01 10.75
N ARG A 17 -23.33 28.38 10.94
CA ARG A 17 -23.45 27.21 11.83
C ARG A 17 -22.67 26.02 11.29
N ALA A 18 -22.74 25.76 9.98
CA ALA A 18 -21.95 24.70 9.34
C ALA A 18 -20.44 24.96 9.53
N GLY A 19 -19.97 26.19 9.32
CA GLY A 19 -18.58 26.58 9.54
C GLY A 19 -18.10 26.34 10.97
N THR A 20 -18.91 26.69 11.97
CA THR A 20 -18.59 26.42 13.39
C THR A 20 -18.50 24.92 13.67
N VAL A 21 -19.46 24.13 13.20
CA VAL A 21 -19.45 22.67 13.41
C VAL A 21 -18.23 22.03 12.76
N THR A 22 -17.91 22.41 11.51
CA THR A 22 -16.71 21.92 10.83
C THR A 22 -15.44 22.34 11.55
N GLY A 23 -15.33 23.61 11.98
CA GLY A 23 -14.17 24.10 12.71
C GLY A 23 -13.93 23.35 14.02
N VAL A 24 -14.99 23.08 14.79
CA VAL A 24 -14.92 22.29 16.02
C VAL A 24 -14.56 20.83 15.71
N ALA A 25 -15.22 20.21 14.72
CA ALA A 25 -14.96 18.82 14.35
C ALA A 25 -13.49 18.58 13.94
N VAL A 26 -12.89 19.50 13.18
CA VAL A 26 -11.49 19.40 12.77
C VAL A 26 -10.54 19.56 13.95
N ASN A 27 -10.85 20.45 14.90
CA ASN A 27 -10.07 20.59 16.14
C ASN A 27 -10.18 19.34 17.05
N VAL A 28 -11.35 18.73 17.13
CA VAL A 28 -11.53 17.44 17.82
C VAL A 28 -10.72 16.34 17.14
N ALA A 29 -10.74 16.27 15.81
CA ALA A 29 -9.93 15.31 15.06
C ALA A 29 -8.42 15.49 15.29
N ALA A 30 -7.93 16.74 15.40
CA ALA A 30 -6.55 17.03 15.75
C ALA A 30 -6.18 16.55 17.18
N ALA A 31 -7.07 16.74 18.15
CA ALA A 31 -6.88 16.23 19.51
C ALA A 31 -6.89 14.69 19.56
N LEU A 32 -7.81 14.04 18.83
CA LEU A 32 -7.85 12.59 18.70
C LEU A 32 -6.56 12.02 18.09
N ALA A 33 -5.96 12.73 17.12
CA ALA A 33 -4.68 12.33 16.57
C ALA A 33 -3.59 12.28 17.65
N ALA A 34 -3.52 13.28 18.53
CA ALA A 34 -2.57 13.29 19.66
C ALA A 34 -2.84 12.13 20.64
N LEU A 35 -4.10 11.83 20.93
CA LEU A 35 -4.49 10.71 21.80
C LEU A 35 -4.22 9.33 21.19
N LEU A 36 -4.31 9.21 19.86
CA LEU A 36 -4.03 7.95 19.14
C LEU A 36 -2.54 7.66 18.98
N GLN A 37 -1.67 8.65 19.17
CA GLN A 37 -0.23 8.53 18.95
C GLN A 37 0.43 7.32 19.67
N PRO A 38 0.14 7.01 20.96
CA PRO A 38 0.71 5.83 21.62
C PRO A 38 0.15 4.47 21.16
N PHE A 39 -1.03 4.43 20.53
CA PHE A 39 -1.68 3.18 20.13
C PHE A 39 -1.52 2.89 18.63
N VAL A 40 -1.68 3.92 17.80
CA VAL A 40 -1.68 3.83 16.34
C VAL A 40 -0.88 5.01 15.75
N PRO A 41 0.46 5.00 15.89
CA PRO A 41 1.30 6.15 15.52
C PRO A 41 1.19 6.50 14.03
N GLY A 42 1.03 5.50 13.15
CA GLY A 42 0.86 5.72 11.71
C GLY A 42 -0.43 6.47 11.37
N VAL A 43 -1.55 6.14 12.04
CA VAL A 43 -2.83 6.84 11.83
C VAL A 43 -2.78 8.24 12.42
N SER A 44 -2.18 8.40 13.60
CA SER A 44 -1.95 9.72 14.22
C SER A 44 -1.19 10.65 13.28
N ALA A 45 -0.07 10.18 12.71
CA ALA A 45 0.72 10.92 11.75
C ALA A 45 -0.08 11.27 10.48
N ALA A 46 -0.83 10.31 9.94
CA ALA A 46 -1.67 10.52 8.76
C ALA A 46 -2.75 11.60 9.01
N ILE A 47 -3.40 11.60 10.17
CA ILE A 47 -4.38 12.65 10.53
C ILE A 47 -3.67 14.01 10.64
N GLN A 48 -2.54 14.08 11.34
CA GLN A 48 -1.79 15.33 11.51
C GLN A 48 -1.30 15.90 10.17
N GLU A 49 -0.93 15.05 9.22
CA GLU A 49 -0.51 15.45 7.88
C GLU A 49 -1.69 15.94 7.02
N GLN A 50 -2.81 15.20 7.01
CA GLN A 50 -4.03 15.62 6.31
C GLN A 50 -4.58 16.94 6.86
N LEU A 51 -4.53 17.14 8.18
CA LEU A 51 -4.94 18.37 8.84
C LEU A 51 -3.87 19.46 8.81
N ARG A 52 -2.65 19.17 8.35
CA ARG A 52 -1.49 20.07 8.36
C ARG A 52 -1.23 20.69 9.74
N VAL A 53 -1.26 19.87 10.78
CA VAL A 53 -1.02 20.32 12.17
C VAL A 53 0.46 20.67 12.35
N PRO A 54 0.79 21.90 12.77
CA PRO A 54 2.17 22.30 13.08
C PRO A 54 2.77 21.40 14.16
N PRO A 55 4.06 21.04 14.09
CA PRO A 55 4.69 20.12 15.04
C PRO A 55 4.57 20.58 16.50
N GLU A 56 4.62 21.89 16.74
CA GLU A 56 4.46 22.53 18.05
C GLU A 56 3.10 22.28 18.71
N ARG A 57 2.07 21.96 17.91
CA ARG A 57 0.68 21.81 18.35
C ARG A 57 0.18 20.36 18.32
N ARG A 58 1.06 19.39 18.08
CA ARG A 58 0.73 17.96 18.03
C ARG A 58 0.59 17.31 19.41
N GLY A 59 1.03 18.01 20.46
CA GLY A 59 0.89 17.57 21.84
C GLY A 59 -0.51 17.82 22.39
N LEU A 60 -0.91 17.01 23.38
CA LEU A 60 -2.13 17.25 24.14
C LEU A 60 -1.83 18.18 25.32
N GLY A 61 -2.57 19.29 25.41
CA GLY A 61 -2.57 20.13 26.61
C GLY A 61 -3.50 19.58 27.70
N PRO A 62 -3.58 20.26 28.86
CA PRO A 62 -4.50 19.89 29.94
C PRO A 62 -5.98 20.07 29.58
N ALA A 63 -6.28 20.77 28.49
CA ALA A 63 -7.62 21.00 27.97
C ALA A 63 -7.66 20.92 26.44
N LEU A 64 -8.85 20.70 25.88
CA LEU A 64 -9.09 20.75 24.43
C LEU A 64 -9.06 22.20 23.94
N THR A 65 -7.86 22.67 23.58
CA THR A 65 -7.67 23.99 22.98
C THR A 65 -7.86 23.96 21.48
N CYS A 66 -8.29 25.09 20.90
CA CYS A 66 -8.32 25.29 19.46
C CYS A 66 -6.89 25.23 18.90
N THR A 67 -6.48 24.07 18.40
CA THR A 67 -5.19 23.85 17.76
C THR A 67 -5.14 24.49 16.38
N LEU A 68 -6.28 24.54 15.69
CA LEU A 68 -6.42 25.00 14.31
C LEU A 68 -7.33 26.25 14.25
N PRO A 69 -6.76 27.46 14.11
CA PRO A 69 -7.52 28.70 14.10
C PRO A 69 -8.33 28.89 12.80
N PRO A 70 -9.34 29.77 12.81
CA PRO A 70 -10.08 30.14 11.60
C PRO A 70 -9.14 30.63 10.50
N GLY A 71 -9.34 30.14 9.26
CA GLY A 71 -8.47 30.44 8.12
C GLY A 71 -7.33 29.43 7.91
N HIS A 72 -7.14 28.46 8.81
CA HIS A 72 -6.23 27.34 8.60
C HIS A 72 -6.63 26.49 7.39
N ARG A 73 -5.64 26.13 6.56
CA ARG A 73 -5.88 25.30 5.36
C ARG A 73 -5.56 23.84 5.65
N VAL A 74 -6.61 23.04 5.71
CA VAL A 74 -6.53 21.57 5.72
C VAL A 74 -5.90 21.10 4.40
N GLY A 75 -5.08 20.06 4.46
CA GLY A 75 -4.46 19.44 3.29
C GLY A 75 -5.43 18.51 2.54
N THR A 76 -4.87 17.64 1.71
CA THR A 76 -5.65 16.63 0.99
C THR A 76 -6.07 15.53 1.96
N VAL A 77 -7.37 15.40 2.21
CA VAL A 77 -7.91 14.32 3.04
C VAL A 77 -7.98 13.00 2.26
N SER A 78 -7.63 11.90 2.92
CA SER A 78 -7.70 10.54 2.37
C SER A 78 -8.30 9.61 3.43
N PRO A 79 -9.08 8.59 3.04
CA PRO A 79 -9.59 7.61 4.00
C PRO A 79 -8.45 7.01 4.83
N LEU A 80 -8.59 7.03 6.16
CA LEU A 80 -7.57 6.54 7.10
C LEU A 80 -7.63 5.03 7.29
N PHE A 81 -8.82 4.45 7.13
CA PHE A 81 -9.07 3.04 7.35
C PHE A 81 -9.73 2.45 6.12
N GLN A 82 -9.21 1.30 5.70
CA GLN A 82 -9.87 0.46 4.74
C GLN A 82 -10.66 -0.61 5.48
N LYS A 83 -11.88 -0.87 5.04
CA LYS A 83 -12.69 -1.96 5.58
C LYS A 83 -11.98 -3.29 5.30
N LEU A 84 -11.87 -4.12 6.34
CA LEU A 84 -11.35 -5.47 6.20
C LEU A 84 -12.49 -6.39 5.74
N GLU A 85 -12.38 -6.92 4.52
CA GLU A 85 -13.41 -7.80 3.96
C GLU A 85 -13.29 -9.22 4.56
N PRO A 86 -14.41 -9.93 4.77
CA PRO A 86 -14.41 -11.23 5.43
C PRO A 86 -13.54 -12.27 4.71
N GLU A 87 -13.48 -12.20 3.38
CA GLU A 87 -12.62 -13.02 2.53
C GLU A 87 -11.12 -12.85 2.86
N GLN A 88 -10.70 -11.62 3.15
CA GLN A 88 -9.32 -11.32 3.53
C GLN A 88 -9.02 -11.86 4.93
N VAL A 89 -9.99 -11.79 5.85
CA VAL A 89 -9.87 -12.37 7.19
C VAL A 89 -9.73 -13.89 7.11
N GLU A 90 -10.57 -14.55 6.31
CA GLU A 90 -10.50 -16.00 6.10
C GLU A 90 -9.20 -16.43 5.44
N ALA A 91 -8.73 -15.68 4.43
CA ALA A 91 -7.44 -15.91 3.81
C ALA A 91 -6.30 -15.81 4.83
N LEU A 92 -6.30 -14.79 5.69
CA LEU A 92 -5.30 -14.62 6.75
C LEU A 92 -5.40 -15.71 7.83
N ARG A 93 -6.61 -16.13 8.21
CA ARG A 93 -6.83 -17.24 9.14
C ARG A 93 -6.33 -18.56 8.57
N LYS A 94 -6.61 -18.85 7.30
CA LYS A 94 -6.12 -20.06 6.63
C LYS A 94 -4.60 -20.03 6.51
N ARG A 95 -4.01 -18.86 6.25
CA ARG A 95 -2.55 -18.70 6.16
C ARG A 95 -1.88 -18.76 7.53
N PHE A 96 -2.38 -18.14 8.57
CA PHE A 96 -1.64 -18.00 9.83
C PHE A 96 -2.25 -18.79 11.00
N GLY A 97 -3.33 -19.54 10.79
CA GLY A 97 -4.02 -20.33 11.81
C GLY A 97 -3.40 -21.67 12.15
N GLY A 98 -2.12 -21.90 11.81
CA GLY A 98 -1.37 -23.11 12.17
C GLY A 98 -1.67 -24.37 11.35
N GLY A 99 -2.71 -24.35 10.50
CA GLY A 99 -3.10 -25.46 9.62
C GLY A 99 -2.46 -25.45 8.23
N GLN A 100 -1.44 -24.61 7.99
CA GLN A 100 -0.67 -24.75 6.75
C GLN A 100 0.01 -26.11 6.79
N ALA A 101 -0.42 -27.03 5.90
CA ALA A 101 0.38 -28.22 5.60
C ALA A 101 1.80 -27.71 5.38
N LYS A 102 2.72 -28.22 6.18
CA LYS A 102 4.13 -27.85 6.21
C LYS A 102 4.64 -27.87 4.78
N GLU A 103 4.54 -26.74 4.10
CA GLU A 103 5.37 -26.47 2.95
C GLU A 103 6.77 -26.70 3.49
N PRO A 104 7.59 -27.54 2.82
CA PRO A 104 8.91 -27.85 3.31
C PRO A 104 9.54 -26.53 3.73
N PRO A 105 10.18 -26.47 4.91
CA PRO A 105 10.76 -25.22 5.39
C PRO A 105 11.50 -24.56 4.23
N PRO A 106 11.49 -23.22 4.08
CA PRO A 106 12.53 -22.60 3.27
C PRO A 106 13.81 -23.29 3.74
N GLY A 107 14.40 -24.08 2.84
CA GLY A 107 15.54 -24.93 3.16
C GLY A 107 16.52 -24.05 3.92
N PRO A 108 17.23 -24.63 4.92
CA PRO A 108 18.03 -23.87 5.88
C PRO A 108 18.63 -22.67 5.18
N ALA A 109 18.28 -21.47 5.69
CA ALA A 109 18.92 -20.24 5.25
C ALA A 109 20.40 -20.60 5.06
N PRO A 110 20.95 -20.43 3.83
CA PRO A 110 22.33 -20.77 3.58
C PRO A 110 23.13 -20.20 4.76
N PRO A 111 23.92 -21.03 5.48
CA PRO A 111 24.71 -20.55 6.59
C PRO A 111 25.41 -19.30 6.10
N ALA A 112 25.29 -18.21 6.87
CA ALA A 112 25.84 -16.89 6.54
C ALA A 112 27.16 -17.07 5.78
N ALA A 113 27.04 -17.06 4.45
CA ALA A 113 28.16 -17.25 3.57
C ALA A 113 28.81 -15.87 3.52
N PRO A 114 30.14 -15.82 3.64
CA PRO A 114 30.88 -14.57 3.74
C PRO A 114 30.51 -13.71 2.55
N ASP A 115 30.29 -12.41 2.80
CA ASP A 115 30.15 -11.34 1.82
C ASP A 115 30.60 -11.72 0.40
N THR A 116 29.72 -12.32 -0.41
CA THR A 116 29.96 -12.43 -1.84
C THR A 116 29.31 -11.24 -2.51
N ALA A 117 30.19 -10.34 -2.91
CA ALA A 117 29.90 -9.11 -3.60
C ALA A 117 28.85 -9.29 -4.72
N PRO A 118 28.02 -8.26 -4.98
CA PRO A 118 27.15 -8.26 -6.15
C PRO A 118 28.03 -8.30 -7.42
N GLY A 119 28.07 -9.45 -8.12
CA GLY A 119 28.80 -9.54 -9.38
C GLY A 119 29.30 -10.92 -9.83
N ASP A 120 29.04 -12.03 -9.12
CA ASP A 120 29.57 -13.34 -9.53
C ASP A 120 29.05 -13.79 -10.91
N PRO A 121 29.90 -13.82 -11.96
CA PRO A 121 29.47 -14.08 -13.33
C PRO A 121 28.98 -15.52 -13.53
N ARG A 122 29.43 -16.46 -12.68
CA ARG A 122 29.01 -17.88 -12.72
C ARG A 122 27.57 -18.06 -12.28
N LEU A 123 27.17 -17.37 -11.20
CA LEU A 123 25.81 -17.44 -10.67
C LEU A 123 24.81 -16.78 -11.62
N ILE A 124 25.22 -15.73 -12.33
CA ILE A 124 24.43 -15.10 -13.39
C ILE A 124 24.27 -16.05 -14.60
N GLN A 125 25.31 -16.78 -14.99
CA GLN A 125 25.23 -17.77 -16.07
C GLN A 125 24.27 -18.91 -15.72
N GLU A 126 24.41 -19.50 -14.53
CA GLU A 126 23.53 -20.59 -14.06
C GLU A 126 22.07 -20.14 -13.98
N LEU A 127 21.79 -18.95 -13.44
CA LEU A 127 20.43 -18.40 -13.41
C LEU A 127 19.88 -18.12 -14.81
N THR A 128 20.73 -17.72 -15.76
CA THR A 128 20.31 -17.49 -17.15
C THR A 128 19.93 -18.80 -17.82
N GLU A 129 20.73 -19.85 -17.64
CA GLU A 129 20.43 -21.19 -18.14
C GLU A 129 19.15 -21.77 -17.54
N GLU A 130 18.91 -21.55 -16.25
CA GLU A 130 17.70 -22.04 -15.61
C GLU A 130 16.45 -21.29 -16.10
N VAL A 131 16.56 -19.98 -16.36
CA VAL A 131 15.48 -19.18 -16.98
C VAL A 131 15.18 -19.65 -18.40
N THR A 132 16.19 -20.00 -19.21
CA THR A 132 15.98 -20.49 -20.57
C THR A 132 15.34 -21.87 -20.57
N LYS A 133 15.89 -22.83 -19.80
CA LYS A 133 15.31 -24.18 -19.63
C LYS A 133 13.85 -24.12 -19.18
N GLN A 134 13.56 -23.30 -18.17
CA GLN A 134 12.20 -23.12 -17.66
C GLN A 134 11.27 -22.44 -18.68
N GLY A 135 11.80 -21.50 -19.47
CA GLY A 135 11.07 -20.83 -20.55
C GLY A 135 10.67 -21.78 -21.66
N ASP A 136 11.56 -22.70 -22.02
CA ASP A 136 11.31 -23.73 -23.03
C ASP A 136 10.27 -24.74 -22.53
N LEU A 137 10.33 -25.14 -21.26
CA LEU A 137 9.30 -25.98 -20.65
C LEU A 137 7.92 -25.32 -20.64
N VAL A 138 7.83 -24.03 -20.32
CA VAL A 138 6.56 -23.28 -20.37
C VAL A 138 6.03 -23.17 -21.81
N ARG A 139 6.92 -22.98 -22.80
CA ARG A 139 6.55 -22.95 -24.22
C ARG A 139 6.08 -24.32 -24.72
N GLN A 140 6.76 -25.39 -24.33
CA GLN A 140 6.39 -26.78 -24.66
C GLN A 140 5.05 -27.16 -24.01
N LEU A 141 4.85 -26.87 -22.72
CA LEU A 141 3.59 -27.15 -22.02
C LEU A 141 2.42 -26.35 -22.60
N LYS A 142 2.65 -25.11 -23.03
CA LYS A 142 1.63 -24.32 -23.73
C LYS A 142 1.34 -24.87 -25.14
N ALA A 143 2.36 -25.33 -25.86
CA ALA A 143 2.20 -25.94 -27.19
C ALA A 143 1.49 -27.31 -27.11
N ALA A 144 1.76 -28.09 -26.07
CA ALA A 144 1.15 -29.40 -25.81
C ALA A 144 -0.26 -29.31 -25.20
N GLN A 145 -0.84 -28.12 -25.05
CA GLN A 145 -2.11 -27.88 -24.33
C GLN A 145 -2.15 -28.56 -22.95
N GLY A 146 -1.04 -28.50 -22.22
CA GLY A 146 -0.95 -29.06 -20.87
C GLY A 146 -1.89 -28.36 -19.89
N ASP A 147 -2.14 -29.02 -18.76
CA ASP A 147 -3.05 -28.52 -17.73
C ASP A 147 -2.76 -27.08 -17.33
N LYS A 148 -3.80 -26.23 -17.32
CA LYS A 148 -3.68 -24.80 -17.02
C LYS A 148 -3.00 -24.56 -15.66
N ALA A 149 -3.33 -25.38 -14.66
CA ALA A 149 -2.69 -25.32 -13.34
C ALA A 149 -1.17 -25.62 -13.39
N GLN A 150 -0.74 -26.55 -14.23
CA GLN A 150 0.67 -26.87 -14.41
C GLN A 150 1.38 -25.74 -15.18
N VAL A 151 0.76 -25.19 -16.22
CA VAL A 151 1.29 -24.02 -16.96
C VAL A 151 1.45 -22.81 -16.03
N ASP A 152 0.46 -22.51 -15.19
CA ASP A 152 0.50 -21.38 -14.26
C ASP A 152 1.59 -21.56 -13.19
N ALA A 153 1.77 -22.77 -12.66
CA ALA A 153 2.85 -23.10 -11.73
C ALA A 153 4.25 -22.89 -12.36
N GLN A 154 4.44 -23.36 -13.61
CA GLN A 154 5.72 -23.19 -14.30
C GLN A 154 5.99 -21.74 -14.69
N VAL A 155 4.95 -20.95 -15.00
CA VAL A 155 5.05 -19.49 -15.25
C VAL A 155 5.42 -18.74 -13.97
N ALA A 156 4.84 -19.10 -12.81
CA ALA A 156 5.20 -18.50 -11.53
C ALA A 156 6.68 -18.74 -11.19
N LYS A 157 7.17 -19.98 -11.40
CA LYS A 157 8.58 -20.34 -11.22
C LYS A 157 9.51 -19.54 -12.17
N LEU A 158 9.09 -19.34 -13.42
CA LEU A 158 9.84 -18.53 -14.39
C LEU A 158 9.94 -17.04 -14.00
N LEU A 159 8.86 -16.47 -13.43
CA LEU A 159 8.88 -15.08 -12.95
C LEU A 159 9.82 -14.90 -11.76
N GLU A 160 9.87 -15.88 -10.86
CA GLU A 160 10.77 -15.85 -9.70
C GLU A 160 12.25 -15.95 -10.11
N LEU A 161 12.57 -16.87 -11.03
CA LEU A 161 13.94 -17.00 -11.56
C LEU A 161 14.41 -15.72 -12.26
N LYS A 162 13.52 -15.05 -13.00
CA LYS A 162 13.83 -13.74 -13.63
C LYS A 162 14.07 -12.63 -12.61
N ARG A 163 13.36 -12.62 -11.48
CA ARG A 163 13.62 -11.65 -10.40
C ARG A 163 14.98 -11.89 -9.76
N ARG A 164 15.34 -13.15 -9.49
CA ARG A 164 16.64 -13.51 -8.93
C ARG A 164 17.79 -13.15 -9.86
N LEU A 165 17.63 -13.39 -11.16
CA LEU A 165 18.59 -12.97 -12.19
C LEU A 165 18.70 -11.44 -12.24
N ALA A 166 17.60 -10.70 -12.16
CA ALA A 166 17.61 -9.23 -12.15
C ALA A 166 18.33 -8.66 -10.91
N LEU A 167 18.08 -9.24 -9.73
CA LEU A 167 18.77 -8.90 -8.48
C LEU A 167 20.26 -9.20 -8.57
N ALA A 168 20.64 -10.37 -9.10
CA ALA A 168 22.05 -10.76 -9.28
C ALA A 168 22.79 -9.91 -10.33
N GLN A 169 22.07 -9.42 -11.36
CA GLN A 169 22.62 -8.53 -12.39
C GLN A 169 22.61 -7.05 -11.99
N GLY A 170 22.12 -6.70 -10.79
CA GLY A 170 22.02 -5.31 -10.34
C GLY A 170 21.08 -4.43 -11.18
N ARG A 171 20.20 -5.03 -11.99
CA ARG A 171 19.21 -4.31 -12.81
C ARG A 171 17.84 -4.43 -12.13
N THR A 172 17.24 -3.29 -11.80
CA THR A 172 15.83 -3.22 -11.34
C THR A 172 14.89 -3.89 -12.35
N PRO A 173 13.98 -4.79 -11.93
CA PRO A 173 13.16 -5.56 -12.85
C PRO A 173 12.12 -4.68 -13.57
N GLU A 174 12.28 -4.47 -14.88
CA GLU A 174 11.19 -3.96 -15.73
C GLU A 174 10.09 -5.03 -15.82
N VAL A 175 8.94 -4.70 -15.25
CA VAL A 175 7.67 -5.39 -15.51
C VAL A 175 7.28 -5.13 -16.97
N PRO A 176 6.98 -6.15 -17.79
CA PRO A 176 6.59 -5.93 -19.17
C PRO A 176 5.25 -5.18 -19.22
N LYS A 177 5.29 -3.97 -19.79
CA LYS A 177 4.13 -3.11 -20.09
C LYS A 177 3.08 -3.89 -20.88
N GLY A 178 1.94 -4.14 -20.24
CA GLY A 178 0.73 -4.63 -20.89
C GLY A 178 0.20 -3.63 -21.92
N LYS A 179 -0.15 -4.16 -23.09
CA LYS A 179 -0.69 -3.46 -24.27
C LYS A 179 -1.89 -2.57 -23.90
N ARG A 180 -1.76 -1.27 -24.19
CA ARG A 180 -2.87 -0.33 -24.32
C ARG A 180 -3.62 -0.69 -25.61
N LYS A 181 -4.81 -1.27 -25.48
CA LYS A 181 -5.71 -1.60 -26.60
C LYS A 181 -6.30 -0.28 -27.13
N LYS A 182 -6.09 -0.02 -28.42
CA LYS A 182 -6.83 0.99 -29.20
C LYS A 182 -8.16 0.38 -29.64
#